data_AF-A0AAV5MSI0-F1
#
_entry.id   AF-A0AAV5MSI0-F1
#
_cell.length_a   1.000
_cell.length_b   1.000
_cell.length_c   1.000
_cell.angle_alpha   90.00
_cell.angle_beta   90.00
_cell.angle_gamma   90.00
#
_symmetry.space_group_name_H-M   'P 1'
#
loop_
_entity.id
_entity.type
_entity.pdbx_description
1 polymer ?
#
loop_
_entity_poly.entity_id
_entity_poly.type
_entity_poly.pdbx_seq_one_letter_code
_entity_poly.pdbx_strand_id
1 'polypeptide(L)'
;MCTLLELAGEPNDIGACEKYACLLDWACQLLENGNLLELVDDKLGTEFNKAEAERMIRVALLCTNALPALRPIMSETVGMVE
;
A
#
# COMPACT_ATOMS: atom_id res chain seq x y z
N MET A 1 -9.60 -2.75 -0.09
CA MET A 1 -9.47 -3.62 1.10
C MET A 1 -10.52 -3.39 2.19
N CYS A 2 -11.38 -2.36 2.12
CA CYS A 2 -12.46 -2.17 3.11
C CYS A 2 -13.64 -3.16 2.99
N THR A 3 -13.91 -3.70 1.80
CA THR A 3 -15.07 -4.60 1.59
C THR A 3 -14.89 -6.00 2.21
N LEU A 4 -13.67 -6.40 2.55
CA LEU A 4 -13.41 -7.68 3.25
C LEU A 4 -13.59 -7.57 4.76
N LEU A 5 -13.60 -6.36 5.32
CA LEU A 5 -13.84 -6.16 6.76
C LEU A 5 -15.34 -6.16 7.11
N GLU A 6 -16.23 -6.06 6.12
CA GLU A 6 -17.68 -6.20 6.33
C GLU A 6 -18.12 -7.66 6.52
N LEU A 7 -17.32 -8.64 6.05
CA LEU A 7 -17.68 -10.07 6.11
C LEU A 7 -17.13 -10.79 7.35
N ALA A 8 -16.13 -10.22 8.02
CA ALA A 8 -15.56 -10.75 9.26
C ALA A 8 -15.87 -9.76 10.40
N GLY A 9 -17.05 -9.92 11.00
CA GLY A 9 -17.51 -9.00 12.03
C GLY A 9 -16.61 -8.97 13.26
N GLU A 10 -15.93 -7.85 13.48
CA GLU A 10 -15.58 -7.31 14.81
C GLU A 10 -15.59 -5.76 14.75
N PRO A 11 -16.45 -5.06 15.51
CA PRO A 11 -16.66 -3.61 15.42
C PRO A 11 -15.64 -2.79 16.23
N ASN A 12 -14.37 -3.19 16.30
CA ASN A 12 -13.46 -2.64 17.32
C ASN A 12 -12.41 -1.63 16.83
N ASP A 13 -12.28 -1.32 15.54
CA ASP A 13 -11.25 -0.36 15.10
C ASP A 13 -11.69 0.57 13.96
N ILE A 14 -12.70 1.39 14.23
CA ILE A 14 -13.11 2.50 13.36
C ILE A 14 -11.93 3.48 13.15
N GLY A 15 -11.03 3.61 14.13
CA GLY A 15 -9.85 4.46 14.05
C GLY A 15 -8.74 3.94 13.12
N ALA A 16 -8.60 2.61 12.97
CA ALA A 16 -7.62 2.01 12.08
C ALA A 16 -8.02 2.24 10.63
N CYS A 17 -9.29 2.09 10.26
CA CYS A 17 -9.74 2.41 8.90
C CYS A 17 -9.45 3.87 8.54
N GLU A 18 -9.62 4.81 9.47
CA GLU A 18 -9.29 6.22 9.24
C GLU A 18 -7.79 6.44 9.07
N LYS A 19 -6.96 5.77 9.88
CA LYS A 19 -5.49 5.79 9.73
C LYS A 19 -5.02 5.14 8.43
N TYR A 20 -5.61 4.01 8.04
CA TYR A 20 -5.30 3.31 6.78
C TYR A 20 -5.75 4.14 5.57
N ALA A 21 -6.91 4.79 5.64
CA ALA A 21 -7.37 5.71 4.60
C ALA A 21 -6.43 6.91 4.48
N CYS A 22 -5.97 7.48 5.60
CA CYS A 22 -5.00 8.57 5.62
C CYS A 22 -3.63 8.17 5.04
N LEU A 23 -3.14 6.97 5.39
CA LEU A 23 -1.89 6.44 4.82
C LEU A 23 -1.99 6.18 3.32
N LEU A 24 -3.12 5.63 2.87
CA LEU A 24 -3.34 5.35 1.44
C LEU A 24 -3.48 6.65 0.64
N ASP A 25 -4.17 7.65 1.20
CA ASP A 25 -4.29 8.98 0.60
C ASP A 25 -2.92 9.66 0.47
N TRP A 26 -2.11 9.64 1.54
CA TRP A 26 -0.74 10.15 1.50
C TRP A 26 0.13 9.42 0.48
N ALA A 27 0.05 8.08 0.42
CA ALA A 27 0.80 7.29 -0.54
C ALA A 27 0.36 7.53 -2.00
N CYS A 28 -0.93 7.78 -2.25
CA CYS A 28 -1.42 8.23 -3.56
C CYS A 28 -0.85 9.59 -3.95
N GLN A 29 -0.87 10.57 -3.03
CA GLN A 29 -0.28 11.88 -3.30
C GLN A 29 1.23 11.79 -3.62
N LEU A 30 1.96 10.93 -2.90
CA LEU A 30 3.37 10.69 -3.17
C LEU A 30 3.60 9.97 -4.52
N LEU A 31 2.70 9.07 -4.93
CA LEU A 31 2.74 8.42 -6.24
C LEU A 31 2.56 9.45 -7.37
N GLU A 32 1.60 10.35 -7.23
CA GLU A 32 1.32 11.41 -8.21
C GLU A 32 2.48 12.42 -8.32
N ASN A 33 3.10 12.74 -7.18
CA ASN A 33 4.27 13.62 -7.12
C ASN A 33 5.59 12.92 -7.52
N GLY A 34 5.58 11.60 -7.73
CA GLY A 34 6.77 10.82 -8.04
C GLY A 34 7.77 10.70 -6.88
N ASN A 35 7.34 10.97 -5.64
CA ASN A 35 8.20 11.04 -4.46
C ASN A 35 7.91 9.90 -3.46
N LEU A 36 7.75 8.68 -3.98
CA LEU A 36 7.38 7.49 -3.20
C LEU A 36 8.38 7.15 -2.09
N LEU A 37 9.64 7.57 -2.22
CA LEU A 37 10.68 7.30 -1.23
C LEU A 37 10.42 7.94 0.14
N GLU A 38 9.57 8.98 0.22
CA GLU A 38 9.13 9.57 1.49
C GLU A 38 8.25 8.61 2.31
N LEU A 39 7.66 7.60 1.67
CA LEU A 39 6.87 6.56 2.35
C LEU A 39 7.76 5.48 3.00
N VAL A 40 9.06 5.46 2.70
CA VAL A 40 9.98 4.46 3.24
C VAL A 40 10.23 4.77 4.72
N ASP A 41 10.06 3.76 5.57
CA ASP A 41 10.29 3.90 7.01
C ASP A 41 11.75 4.28 7.27
N ASP A 42 11.97 5.32 8.07
CA ASP A 42 13.31 5.83 8.43
C ASP A 42 14.18 4.74 9.10
N LYS A 43 13.54 3.72 9.69
CA LYS A 43 14.23 2.54 10.27
C LYS A 43 14.94 1.66 9.25
N LEU A 44 14.61 1.76 7.96
CA LEU A 44 15.32 1.05 6.89
C LEU A 44 16.75 1.61 6.70
N GLY A 45 17.06 2.76 7.30
CA GLY A 45 18.37 3.41 7.18
C GLY A 45 18.64 3.92 5.77
N THR A 46 19.91 4.13 5.42
CA THR A 46 20.31 4.60 4.08
C THR A 46 20.75 3.47 3.14
N GLU A 47 20.85 2.24 3.65
CA GLU A 47 21.38 1.07 2.94
C GLU A 47 20.28 0.22 2.28
N PHE A 48 19.20 0.83 1.81
CA PHE A 48 18.17 0.14 1.03
C PHE A 48 18.22 0.51 -0.45
N ASN A 49 17.80 -0.42 -1.30
CA ASN A 49 17.69 -0.15 -2.73
C ASN A 49 16.44 0.71 -2.97
N LYS A 50 16.65 1.98 -3.32
CA LYS A 50 15.57 2.94 -3.63
C LYS A 50 14.65 2.45 -4.75
N ALA A 51 15.19 1.81 -5.78
CA ALA A 51 14.40 1.30 -6.89
C ALA A 51 13.50 0.14 -6.43
N GLU A 52 14.00 -0.71 -5.53
CA GLU A 52 13.22 -1.80 -4.97
C GLU A 52 12.13 -1.29 -4.01
N ALA A 53 12.48 -0.34 -3.14
CA ALA A 53 11.52 0.28 -2.25
C ALA A 53 10.38 0.96 -3.01
N GLU A 54 10.70 1.72 -4.07
CA GLU A 54 9.70 2.31 -4.96
C GLU A 54 8.79 1.24 -5.58
N ARG A 55 9.38 0.13 -6.05
CA ARG A 55 8.63 -0.97 -6.65
C ARG A 55 7.67 -1.61 -5.65
N MET A 56 8.15 -1.91 -4.45
CA MET A 56 7.38 -2.48 -3.35
C MET A 56 6.18 -1.60 -2.98
N ILE A 57 6.38 -0.28 -2.90
CA ILE A 57 5.31 0.67 -2.58
C ILE A 57 4.25 0.70 -3.68
N ARG A 58 4.65 0.70 -4.96
CA ARG A 58 3.69 0.64 -6.09
C ARG A 58 2.86 -0.64 -6.07
N VAL A 59 3.49 -1.77 -5.82
CA VAL A 59 2.80 -3.06 -5.70
C VAL A 59 1.83 -3.03 -4.50
N ALA A 60 2.24 -2.49 -3.36
CA ALA A 60 1.39 -2.34 -2.19
C ALA A 60 0.17 -1.43 -2.47
N LEU A 61 0.35 -0.32 -3.20
CA LEU A 61 -0.73 0.58 -3.64
C LEU A 61 -1.73 -0.13 -4.57
N LEU A 62 -1.24 -0.92 -5.52
CA LEU A 62 -2.10 -1.72 -6.41
C LEU A 62 -2.88 -2.78 -5.64
N CYS A 63 -2.24 -3.47 -4.69
CA CYS A 63 -2.87 -4.47 -3.84
C CYS A 63 -3.91 -3.87 -2.87
N THR A 64 -3.73 -2.62 -2.45
CA THR A 64 -4.65 -1.93 -1.54
C THR A 64 -5.75 -1.15 -2.25
N ASN A 65 -5.74 -1.12 -3.59
CA ASN A 65 -6.72 -0.40 -4.41
C ASN A 65 -8.17 -0.73 -3.99
N ALA A 66 -8.99 0.32 -3.90
CA ALA A 66 -10.41 0.21 -3.53
C ALA A 66 -11.14 -0.76 -4.47
N LEU A 67 -10.84 -0.70 -5.76
CA LEU A 67 -11.45 -1.54 -6.78
C LEU A 67 -10.79 -2.93 -6.80
N PRO A 68 -11.52 -4.02 -6.48
CA PRO A 68 -10.95 -5.37 -6.48
C PRO A 68 -10.51 -5.83 -7.87
N ALA A 69 -11.12 -5.29 -8.94
CA ALA A 69 -10.75 -5.60 -10.32
C ALA A 69 -9.38 -5.02 -10.74
N LEU A 70 -8.85 -4.02 -10.01
CA LEU A 70 -7.54 -3.43 -10.27
C LEU A 70 -6.44 -4.01 -9.38
N ARG A 71 -6.80 -4.86 -8.40
CA ARG A 71 -5.81 -5.51 -7.55
C ARG A 71 -5.16 -6.64 -8.35
N PRO A 72 -3.83 -6.70 -8.43
CA PRO A 72 -3.13 -7.76 -9.13
C PRO A 72 -3.41 -9.10 -8.45
N ILE A 73 -3.43 -10.16 -9.26
CA ILE A 73 -3.52 -11.53 -8.75
C ILE A 73 -2.19 -11.83 -8.03
N MET A 74 -2.19 -12.65 -6.98
CA MET A 74 -0.99 -12.93 -6.20
C MET A 74 0.22 -13.39 -7.03
N SER A 75 -0.03 -14.13 -8.12
CA SER A 75 0.98 -14.53 -9.10
C SER A 75 1.60 -13.35 -9.87
N GLU A 76 0.82 -12.32 -10.17
CA GLU A 76 1.31 -11.08 -10.78
C GLU A 76 2.08 -10.25 -9.76
N THR A 77 1.56 -10.12 -8.54
CA THR A 77 2.24 -9.43 -7.43
C THR A 77 3.64 -9.99 -7.19
N VAL A 78 3.78 -11.32 -7.17
CA VAL A 78 5.08 -11.99 -7.02
C VAL A 78 5.98 -11.69 -8.21
N GLY A 79 5.48 -11.78 -9.45
CA GLY A 79 6.27 -11.45 -10.63
C GLY A 79 6.68 -9.97 -10.72
N MET A 80 5.96 -9.07 -10.05
CA MET A 80 6.35 -7.66 -9.94
C MET A 80 7.47 -7.45 -8.92
N VAL A 81 7.58 -8.26 -7.87
CA VAL A 81 8.56 -8.11 -6.78
C VAL A 81 9.83 -8.94 -6.99
N GLU A 82 9.80 -9.92 -7.92
CA GLU A 82 10.95 -10.75 -8.29
C GLU A 82 11.95 -10.06 -9.25
#